data_AF-A0A1N6G4S3-F1
#
_entry.id   AF-A0A1N6G4S3-F1
#
_cell.length_a   1.000
_cell.length_b   1.000
_cell.length_c   1.000
_cell.angle_alpha   90.00
_cell.angle_beta   90.00
_cell.angle_gamma   90.00
#
_symmetry.space_group_name_H-M   'P 1'
#
loop_
_entity.id
_entity.type
_entity.pdbx_description
1 polymer ?
#
loop_
_entity_poly.entity_id
_entity_poly.type
_entity_poly.pdbx_seq_one_letter_code
_entity_poly.pdbx_strand_id
1 'polypeptide(L)'
;MFRCPSTTLPISRFPLASLCASLAAPLFTCAALGVAAVSFAVSAPALAQDQPVVSAPSAATVPSAGSAGSAAIDGSMASGTTLRTDDGQLNGPSGASDAKARGAEGATGEAPGNGFDARQADLNHRTEENNYNYAVDEHNCYSKFLVNYCLNKARDRMRTVQAGIRKEQLALDEEQRTARAQQRDQQAALQRAQDEANAPQRAAQDASNQQQYEDKQRQHQLDQAQRAAEAPQRAANEQSYQQKVQQHALDQAQRGVSPSQAAANQQAYDQKQANFQTQLEQAREQGAQKAQERVEKQQSFQRKQETAAQHQQDVAARQKQAADKAQQKQQEQLQQQQQLEQQQKQQQQQQ
;
A
#
# COMPACT_ATOMS: atom_id res chain seq x y z
N MET A 1 91.15 -30.71 -22.25
CA MET A 1 90.19 -30.29 -23.30
C MET A 1 89.72 -28.89 -22.93
N PHE A 2 90.37 -27.85 -23.48
CA PHE A 2 89.80 -26.89 -24.47
C PHE A 2 88.51 -26.25 -23.94
N ARG A 3 88.48 -25.03 -23.35
CA ARG A 3 88.81 -23.68 -23.88
C ARG A 3 88.27 -23.42 -25.29
N CYS A 4 87.23 -22.57 -25.39
CA CYS A 4 87.11 -21.39 -26.29
C CYS A 4 85.72 -20.70 -26.17
N PRO A 5 85.57 -19.41 -26.55
CA PRO A 5 85.00 -18.38 -25.67
C PRO A 5 83.97 -17.41 -26.33
N SER A 6 83.62 -16.38 -25.54
CA SER A 6 82.95 -15.08 -25.79
C SER A 6 83.28 -14.31 -27.07
N THR A 7 82.38 -13.38 -27.47
CA THR A 7 82.56 -11.90 -27.69
C THR A 7 81.34 -11.37 -28.50
N THR A 8 80.74 -10.17 -28.39
CA THR A 8 81.03 -8.80 -27.86
C THR A 8 79.68 -8.03 -27.96
N LEU A 9 79.09 -7.39 -26.93
CA LEU A 9 79.22 -5.96 -26.47
C LEU A 9 79.10 -4.88 -27.58
N PRO A 10 78.71 -3.58 -27.33
CA PRO A 10 78.36 -2.90 -26.05
C PRO A 10 77.32 -1.71 -26.10
N ILE A 11 77.07 -1.07 -24.93
CA ILE A 11 76.78 0.40 -24.69
C ILE A 11 75.37 0.93 -25.12
N SER A 12 74.59 1.76 -24.41
CA SER A 12 74.56 2.42 -23.09
C SER A 12 73.19 3.14 -22.96
N ARG A 13 72.40 2.90 -21.91
CA ARG A 13 72.00 3.85 -20.84
C ARG A 13 71.35 5.21 -21.21
N PHE A 14 70.02 5.27 -20.92
CA PHE A 14 69.25 6.33 -20.20
C PHE A 14 68.96 7.70 -20.87
N PRO A 15 67.94 8.49 -20.41
CA PRO A 15 66.72 8.20 -19.62
C PRO A 15 65.41 8.95 -20.04
N LEU A 16 64.28 8.52 -19.42
CA LEU A 16 63.05 9.22 -18.96
C LEU A 16 62.71 10.67 -19.36
N ALA A 17 61.48 10.87 -19.86
CA ALA A 17 60.41 11.82 -19.43
C ALA A 17 59.42 12.01 -20.60
N SER A 18 58.12 11.67 -20.52
CA SER A 18 57.00 12.22 -19.74
C SER A 18 56.14 13.24 -20.53
N LEU A 19 54.84 12.95 -20.56
CA LEU A 19 53.65 13.83 -20.69
C LEU A 19 53.19 14.36 -22.07
N CYS A 20 51.98 13.90 -22.40
CA CYS A 20 50.77 14.68 -22.72
C CYS A 20 50.35 14.97 -24.18
N ALA A 21 49.07 14.61 -24.38
CA ALA A 21 48.00 15.41 -25.00
C ALA A 21 47.61 15.15 -26.48
N SER A 22 46.48 14.43 -26.59
CA SER A 22 45.21 14.88 -27.18
C SER A 22 45.06 15.11 -28.70
N LEU A 23 43.86 14.68 -29.14
CA LEU A 23 43.04 15.13 -30.29
C LEU A 23 43.30 14.48 -31.65
N ALA A 24 42.30 13.72 -32.13
CA ALA A 24 41.94 13.72 -33.55
C ALA A 24 40.54 13.12 -33.78
N ALA A 25 39.65 13.95 -34.31
CA ALA A 25 38.55 13.62 -35.20
C ALA A 25 38.45 14.79 -36.21
N PRO A 26 37.73 14.72 -37.35
CA PRO A 26 37.09 13.61 -38.05
C PRO A 26 37.40 13.60 -39.58
N LEU A 27 36.79 12.71 -40.38
CA LEU A 27 36.03 13.01 -41.63
C LEU A 27 35.78 11.75 -42.53
N PHE A 28 34.50 11.42 -42.68
CA PHE A 28 33.74 11.08 -43.91
C PHE A 28 34.42 10.38 -45.11
N THR A 29 33.91 9.21 -45.56
CA THR A 29 33.11 9.01 -46.80
C THR A 29 32.79 7.53 -47.13
N CYS A 30 31.71 7.36 -47.92
CA CYS A 30 30.88 6.21 -48.29
C CYS A 30 31.53 4.98 -48.98
N ALA A 31 30.93 3.78 -48.83
CA ALA A 31 29.97 3.18 -49.80
C ALA A 31 29.84 1.64 -49.69
N ALA A 32 28.61 1.20 -49.36
CA ALA A 32 27.78 0.16 -50.01
C ALA A 32 28.15 -1.35 -50.06
N LEU A 33 27.09 -2.14 -49.78
CA LEU A 33 26.71 -3.50 -50.21
C LEU A 33 27.05 -4.70 -49.29
N GLY A 34 26.00 -5.39 -48.82
CA GLY A 34 26.08 -6.75 -48.28
C GLY A 34 24.82 -7.15 -47.49
N VAL A 35 23.96 -7.96 -48.11
CA VAL A 35 22.61 -8.37 -47.70
C VAL A 35 22.58 -9.29 -46.47
N ALA A 36 21.58 -9.10 -45.62
CA ALA A 36 21.26 -9.92 -44.45
C ALA A 36 20.60 -11.26 -44.83
N ALA A 37 21.06 -12.36 -44.23
CA ALA A 37 20.34 -13.63 -44.15
C ALA A 37 20.19 -14.01 -42.67
N VAL A 38 18.94 -14.02 -42.20
CA VAL A 38 18.56 -14.43 -40.85
C VAL A 38 18.21 -15.92 -40.89
N SER A 39 18.97 -16.75 -40.17
CA SER A 39 18.66 -18.16 -39.95
C SER A 39 18.08 -18.32 -38.54
N PHE A 40 16.77 -18.53 -38.45
CA PHE A 40 16.11 -18.97 -37.21
C PHE A 40 16.39 -20.46 -36.98
N ALA A 41 17.10 -20.79 -35.90
CA ALA A 41 17.23 -22.15 -35.40
C ALA A 41 16.05 -22.44 -34.44
N VAL A 42 15.15 -23.32 -34.86
CA VAL A 42 14.13 -23.95 -34.01
C VAL A 42 14.74 -25.23 -33.43
N SER A 43 14.85 -25.30 -32.11
CA SER A 43 15.18 -26.54 -31.39
C SER A 43 13.94 -27.05 -30.68
N ALA A 44 13.49 -28.25 -31.06
CA ALA A 44 12.49 -29.04 -30.34
C ALA A 44 13.14 -29.83 -29.19
N PRO A 45 12.42 -30.12 -28.10
CA PRO A 45 12.73 -31.25 -27.24
C PRO A 45 11.66 -32.35 -27.34
N ALA A 46 12.18 -33.57 -27.36
CA ALA A 46 11.47 -34.83 -27.45
C ALA A 46 10.87 -35.28 -26.11
N LEU A 47 9.86 -36.15 -26.24
CA LEU A 47 9.09 -36.88 -25.23
C LEU A 47 9.94 -37.72 -24.26
N ALA A 48 9.58 -37.75 -22.98
CA ALA A 48 9.75 -38.92 -22.10
C ALA A 48 8.85 -38.84 -20.83
N GLN A 49 7.85 -39.73 -20.80
CA GLN A 49 7.34 -40.59 -19.71
C GLN A 49 7.18 -40.07 -18.27
N ASP A 50 5.90 -39.98 -17.87
CA ASP A 50 5.21 -40.68 -16.77
C ASP A 50 5.98 -41.03 -15.47
N GLN A 51 5.48 -40.54 -14.32
CA GLN A 51 5.15 -41.27 -13.07
C GLN A 51 4.68 -40.25 -11.98
N PRO A 52 3.90 -40.69 -10.97
CA PRO A 52 2.85 -39.89 -10.32
C PRO A 52 3.30 -39.10 -9.08
N VAL A 53 2.75 -37.89 -8.93
CA VAL A 53 2.87 -37.07 -7.72
C VAL A 53 1.83 -37.50 -6.67
N VAL A 54 2.33 -37.90 -5.52
CA VAL A 54 1.58 -38.16 -4.29
C VAL A 54 1.28 -36.82 -3.62
N SER A 55 0.01 -36.51 -3.42
CA SER A 55 -0.47 -35.32 -2.73
C SER A 55 -0.18 -35.40 -1.22
N ALA A 56 0.60 -34.46 -0.69
CA ALA A 56 0.71 -34.20 0.74
C ALA A 56 -0.02 -32.88 1.07
N PRO A 57 -0.91 -32.84 2.09
CA PRO A 57 -1.59 -31.62 2.48
C PRO A 57 -0.74 -30.76 3.42
N SER A 58 -0.59 -29.48 3.07
CA SER A 58 -0.01 -28.44 3.92
C SER A 58 -0.95 -28.13 5.10
N ALA A 59 -0.48 -28.43 6.32
CA ALA A 59 -1.13 -28.00 7.55
C ALA A 59 -0.87 -26.50 7.78
N ALA A 60 -1.95 -25.70 7.72
CA ALA A 60 -1.96 -24.31 8.16
C ALA A 60 -2.16 -24.28 9.68
N THR A 61 -1.17 -23.74 10.40
CA THR A 61 -1.21 -23.49 11.85
C THR A 61 -2.03 -22.24 12.14
N VAL A 62 -3.07 -22.39 12.98
CA VAL A 62 -3.86 -21.30 13.55
C VAL A 62 -3.47 -21.16 15.02
N PRO A 63 -3.13 -19.98 15.56
CA PRO A 63 -3.07 -19.78 17.00
C PRO A 63 -4.40 -19.20 17.51
N SER A 64 -5.02 -19.91 18.46
CA SER A 64 -6.14 -19.42 19.27
C SER A 64 -5.66 -19.03 20.68
N ALA A 65 -6.44 -18.15 21.29
CA ALA A 65 -6.14 -17.25 22.40
C ALA A 65 -5.83 -17.88 23.76
N GLY A 66 -5.17 -17.11 24.62
CA GLY A 66 -5.12 -17.31 26.06
C GLY A 66 -5.48 -16.02 26.80
N SER A 67 -6.65 -16.00 27.44
CA SER A 67 -7.12 -14.98 28.36
C SER A 67 -7.04 -15.50 29.81
N ALA A 68 -6.54 -14.65 30.70
CA ALA A 68 -6.69 -14.70 32.15
C ALA A 68 -6.59 -13.22 32.60
N GLY A 69 -7.36 -12.63 33.50
CA GLY A 69 -8.29 -13.10 34.52
C GLY A 69 -8.25 -11.99 35.59
N SER A 70 -9.37 -11.33 35.85
CA SER A 70 -9.46 -10.19 36.78
C SER A 70 -9.37 -10.61 38.24
N ALA A 71 -8.78 -9.76 39.09
CA ALA A 71 -9.16 -9.61 40.49
C ALA A 71 -8.89 -8.16 40.95
N ALA A 72 -9.88 -7.58 41.63
CA ALA A 72 -9.93 -6.23 42.16
C ALA A 72 -9.64 -6.20 43.67
N ILE A 73 -9.34 -4.99 44.18
CA ILE A 73 -9.44 -4.34 45.53
C ILE A 73 -8.14 -3.54 45.78
N ASP A 74 -8.06 -2.33 46.32
CA ASP A 74 -9.00 -1.44 47.04
C ASP A 74 -8.44 0.01 47.03
N GLY A 75 -9.32 1.00 47.25
CA GLY A 75 -9.07 2.28 47.95
C GLY A 75 -8.05 3.31 47.44
N SER A 76 -8.51 4.50 47.05
CA SER A 76 -8.47 5.69 47.94
C SER A 76 -8.93 6.97 47.22
N MET A 77 -9.62 7.81 47.98
CA MET A 77 -10.31 9.03 47.57
C MET A 77 -9.37 10.23 47.47
N ALA A 78 -9.68 11.19 46.57
CA ALA A 78 -9.67 12.62 46.91
C ALA A 78 -10.35 13.46 45.81
N SER A 79 -11.15 14.41 46.29
CA SER A 79 -12.09 15.32 45.65
C SER A 79 -11.47 16.41 44.76
N GLY A 80 -12.31 17.00 43.89
CA GLY A 80 -12.02 18.29 43.24
C GLY A 80 -13.06 18.74 42.21
N THR A 81 -14.15 19.32 42.69
CA THR A 81 -15.16 20.25 42.09
C THR A 81 -14.61 21.09 40.90
N THR A 82 -15.30 21.35 39.77
CA THR A 82 -16.41 22.32 39.61
C THR A 82 -17.18 22.25 38.26
N LEU A 83 -18.52 22.35 38.34
CA LEU A 83 -19.52 23.11 37.54
C LEU A 83 -19.22 23.44 36.05
N ARG A 84 -19.96 22.97 35.04
CA ARG A 84 -21.37 23.19 34.60
C ARG A 84 -21.67 24.61 34.06
N THR A 85 -21.86 24.74 32.73
CA THR A 85 -22.88 25.59 32.10
C THR A 85 -23.19 25.10 30.67
N ASP A 86 -24.48 24.86 30.42
CA ASP A 86 -25.20 24.74 29.14
C ASP A 86 -25.00 26.00 28.24
N ASP A 87 -25.35 26.10 26.96
CA ASP A 87 -26.49 25.64 26.15
C ASP A 87 -26.10 25.62 24.66
N GLY A 88 -26.77 24.79 23.86
CA GLY A 88 -26.68 24.80 22.39
C GLY A 88 -27.77 25.66 21.74
N GLN A 89 -27.59 26.07 20.48
CA GLN A 89 -28.72 26.19 19.55
C GLN A 89 -28.30 26.24 18.08
N LEU A 90 -28.89 25.34 17.30
CA LEU A 90 -28.99 25.33 15.85
C LEU A 90 -30.10 26.30 15.41
N ASN A 91 -29.84 27.11 14.37
CA ASN A 91 -30.68 27.25 13.16
C ASN A 91 -30.32 28.52 12.35
N GLY A 92 -30.10 28.35 11.04
CA GLY A 92 -30.21 29.43 10.06
C GLY A 92 -31.68 29.86 9.85
N PRO A 93 -31.94 30.96 9.11
CA PRO A 93 -31.93 30.84 7.65
C PRO A 93 -31.44 32.08 6.85
N SER A 94 -31.12 31.79 5.59
CA SER A 94 -31.20 32.57 4.35
C SER A 94 -31.39 34.10 4.39
N GLY A 95 -30.47 34.80 3.73
CA GLY A 95 -30.65 36.17 3.24
C GLY A 95 -29.70 36.46 2.07
N ALA A 96 -30.26 36.69 0.89
CA ALA A 96 -29.56 37.00 -0.36
C ALA A 96 -28.83 38.35 -0.31
N SER A 97 -27.73 38.47 -1.06
CA SER A 97 -27.23 39.75 -1.57
C SER A 97 -26.39 39.51 -2.82
N ASP A 98 -26.87 40.08 -3.92
CA ASP A 98 -26.26 40.11 -5.25
C ASP A 98 -24.91 40.84 -5.32
N ALA A 99 -24.06 40.29 -6.20
CA ALA A 99 -23.14 40.93 -7.13
C ALA A 99 -22.17 42.03 -6.64
N LYS A 100 -20.86 41.69 -6.67
CA LYS A 100 -19.89 42.48 -7.46
C LYS A 100 -18.66 41.67 -7.88
N ALA A 101 -18.51 41.50 -9.18
CA ALA A 101 -17.27 41.06 -9.80
C ALA A 101 -16.17 42.12 -9.65
N ARG A 102 -14.93 41.68 -9.38
CA ARG A 102 -13.69 42.13 -10.04
C ARG A 102 -12.47 41.38 -9.51
N GLY A 103 -11.69 40.82 -10.45
CA GLY A 103 -10.25 40.62 -10.30
C GLY A 103 -9.81 39.27 -9.72
N ALA A 104 -9.93 38.20 -10.50
CA ALA A 104 -9.12 37.01 -10.29
C ALA A 104 -8.00 37.00 -11.35
N GLU A 105 -6.91 37.71 -11.05
CA GLU A 105 -5.58 37.21 -11.41
C GLU A 105 -5.34 36.00 -10.51
N GLY A 106 -5.55 34.82 -11.08
CA GLY A 106 -5.32 33.55 -10.41
C GLY A 106 -4.57 32.67 -11.38
N ALA A 107 -3.24 32.64 -11.22
CA ALA A 107 -2.34 31.72 -11.88
C ALA A 107 -2.93 30.30 -11.82
N THR A 108 -3.38 29.80 -12.97
CA THR A 108 -3.58 28.36 -13.13
C THR A 108 -2.19 27.75 -13.24
N GLY A 109 -1.78 27.08 -12.16
CA GLY A 109 -0.81 26.00 -12.19
C GLY A 109 -1.38 24.82 -12.97
N GLU A 110 -1.66 25.05 -14.26
CA GLU A 110 -1.90 24.02 -15.23
C GLU A 110 -0.54 23.34 -15.47
N ALA A 111 -0.46 22.02 -15.32
CA ALA A 111 0.76 21.30 -15.65
C ALA A 111 1.25 21.75 -17.04
N PRO A 112 2.55 22.07 -17.22
CA PRO A 112 3.05 22.72 -18.43
C PRO A 112 2.71 21.95 -19.72
N GLY A 113 2.39 20.66 -19.64
CA GLY A 113 1.91 19.83 -20.75
C GLY A 113 0.67 20.39 -21.46
N ASN A 114 -0.35 20.85 -20.72
CA ASN A 114 -1.62 21.29 -21.32
C ASN A 114 -1.45 22.55 -22.19
N GLY A 115 -0.50 23.43 -21.83
CA GLY A 115 -0.22 24.65 -22.60
C GLY A 115 0.59 24.40 -23.87
N PHE A 116 1.48 23.40 -23.89
CA PHE A 116 2.21 23.02 -25.10
C PHE A 116 1.32 22.25 -26.07
N ASP A 117 0.51 21.32 -25.57
CA ASP A 117 -0.36 20.48 -26.39
C ASP A 117 -1.46 21.32 -27.05
N ALA A 118 -2.06 22.28 -26.33
CA ALA A 118 -3.05 23.20 -26.90
C ALA A 118 -2.47 24.07 -28.02
N ARG A 119 -1.25 24.60 -27.83
CA ARG A 119 -0.56 25.41 -28.87
C ARG A 119 -0.15 24.56 -30.08
N GLN A 120 0.25 23.31 -29.86
CA GLN A 120 0.53 22.38 -30.94
C GLN A 120 -0.74 22.05 -31.75
N ALA A 121 -1.88 21.85 -31.07
CA ALA A 121 -3.15 21.60 -31.73
C ALA A 121 -3.63 22.79 -32.59
N ASP A 122 -3.45 24.03 -32.12
CA ASP A 122 -3.71 25.24 -32.92
C ASP A 122 -2.84 25.31 -34.18
N LEU A 123 -1.53 25.04 -34.04
CA LEU A 123 -0.60 25.02 -35.18
C LEU A 123 -0.98 23.92 -36.20
N ASN A 124 -1.43 22.77 -35.73
CA ASN A 124 -1.92 21.69 -36.59
C ASN A 124 -3.21 22.11 -37.32
N HIS A 125 -4.18 22.69 -36.60
CA HIS A 125 -5.42 23.18 -37.18
C HIS A 125 -5.17 24.26 -38.25
N ARG A 126 -4.29 25.23 -37.99
CA ARG A 126 -3.89 26.26 -38.97
C ARG A 126 -3.19 25.67 -40.19
N THR A 127 -2.47 24.57 -40.01
CA THR A 127 -1.86 23.84 -41.14
C THR A 127 -2.93 23.19 -42.01
N GLU A 128 -3.90 22.51 -41.39
CA GLU A 128 -5.02 21.88 -42.07
C GLU A 128 -5.87 22.91 -42.81
N GLU A 129 -6.20 24.02 -42.16
CA GLU A 129 -6.96 25.13 -42.76
C GLU A 129 -6.20 25.75 -43.94
N ASN A 130 -4.88 25.94 -43.82
CA ASN A 130 -4.08 26.45 -44.92
C ASN A 130 -4.07 25.51 -46.13
N ASN A 131 -3.96 24.20 -45.90
CA ASN A 131 -4.03 23.19 -46.95
C ASN A 131 -5.41 23.14 -47.60
N TYR A 132 -6.47 23.23 -46.81
CA TYR A 132 -7.86 23.30 -47.30
C TYR A 132 -8.05 24.53 -48.20
N ASN A 133 -7.66 25.71 -47.72
CA ASN A 133 -7.77 26.95 -48.47
C ASN A 133 -6.98 26.90 -49.79
N TYR A 134 -5.79 26.30 -49.78
CA TYR A 134 -5.01 26.10 -51.01
C TYR A 134 -5.71 25.15 -51.99
N ALA A 135 -6.27 24.03 -51.52
CA ALA A 135 -7.00 23.09 -52.38
C ALA A 135 -8.26 23.72 -53.02
N VAL A 136 -8.97 24.55 -52.25
CA VAL A 136 -10.12 25.33 -52.75
C VAL A 136 -9.67 26.34 -53.80
N ASP A 137 -8.61 27.11 -53.52
CA ASP A 137 -8.02 28.07 -54.46
C ASP A 137 -7.54 27.38 -55.74
N GLU A 138 -6.96 26.18 -55.64
CA GLU A 138 -6.52 25.39 -56.79
C GLU A 138 -7.70 25.04 -57.71
N HIS A 139 -8.80 24.51 -57.16
CA HIS A 139 -10.01 24.22 -57.92
C HIS A 139 -10.60 25.49 -58.56
N ASN A 140 -10.61 26.61 -57.83
CA ASN A 140 -11.08 27.90 -58.32
C ASN A 140 -10.16 28.53 -59.38
N CYS A 141 -8.87 28.20 -59.39
CA CYS A 141 -7.94 28.70 -60.39
C CYS A 141 -8.13 28.03 -61.74
N TYR A 142 -8.55 26.76 -61.78
CA TYR A 142 -8.84 26.04 -63.04
C TYR A 142 -10.07 26.58 -63.78
N SER A 143 -10.96 27.30 -63.11
CA SER A 143 -12.10 27.98 -63.75
C SER A 143 -11.78 29.40 -64.25
N LYS A 144 -10.53 29.87 -64.13
CA LYS A 144 -10.10 31.21 -64.58
C LYS A 144 -9.27 31.16 -65.87
N PHE A 145 -9.34 32.24 -66.65
CA PHE A 145 -8.58 32.38 -67.91
C PHE A 145 -7.05 32.39 -67.73
N LEU A 146 -6.52 32.91 -66.60
CA LEU A 146 -5.07 32.94 -66.31
C LEU A 146 -4.71 31.93 -65.20
N VAL A 147 -4.92 30.64 -65.47
CA VAL A 147 -4.70 29.54 -64.51
C VAL A 147 -3.30 29.58 -63.89
N ASN A 148 -2.25 29.69 -64.71
CA ASN A 148 -0.86 29.64 -64.23
C ASN A 148 -0.52 30.79 -63.25
N TYR A 149 -0.98 32.01 -63.54
CA TYR A 149 -0.77 33.14 -62.63
C TYR A 149 -1.57 32.96 -61.32
N CYS A 150 -2.81 32.48 -61.43
CA CYS A 150 -3.65 32.19 -60.26
C CYS A 150 -3.02 31.12 -59.35
N LEU A 151 -2.56 30.01 -59.91
CA LEU A 151 -1.92 28.92 -59.16
C LEU A 151 -0.63 29.37 -58.46
N ASN A 152 0.19 30.19 -59.12
CA ASN A 152 1.41 30.72 -58.49
C ASN A 152 1.07 31.61 -57.30
N LYS A 153 0.08 32.50 -57.44
CA LYS A 153 -0.37 33.37 -56.34
C LYS A 153 -0.95 32.56 -55.17
N ALA A 154 -1.72 31.51 -55.44
CA ALA A 154 -2.23 30.60 -54.41
C ALA A 154 -1.09 29.87 -53.68
N ARG A 155 -0.09 29.40 -54.43
CA ARG A 155 1.09 28.72 -53.86
C ARG A 155 1.95 29.65 -53.01
N ASP A 156 2.09 30.91 -53.40
CA ASP A 156 2.85 31.91 -52.63
C ASP A 156 2.15 32.25 -51.31
N ARG A 157 0.81 32.33 -51.31
CA ARG A 157 0.02 32.49 -50.08
C ARG A 157 0.20 31.28 -49.15
N MET A 158 0.07 30.07 -49.68
CA MET A 158 0.29 28.83 -48.92
C MET A 158 1.69 28.79 -48.29
N ARG A 159 2.74 29.05 -49.08
CA ARG A 159 4.13 29.09 -48.59
C ARG A 159 4.35 30.13 -47.50
N THR A 160 3.71 31.31 -47.61
CA THR A 160 3.86 32.38 -46.61
C THR A 160 3.27 31.98 -45.27
N VAL A 161 2.06 31.40 -45.26
CA VAL A 161 1.42 30.93 -44.03
C VAL A 161 2.18 29.74 -43.45
N GLN A 162 2.57 28.77 -44.28
CA GLN A 162 3.35 27.61 -43.84
C GLN A 162 4.70 28.01 -43.23
N ALA A 163 5.37 29.04 -43.79
CA ALA A 163 6.59 29.57 -43.22
C ALA A 163 6.35 30.23 -41.85
N GLY A 164 5.20 30.88 -41.64
CA GLY A 164 4.77 31.38 -40.33
C GLY A 164 4.57 30.26 -39.31
N ILE A 165 3.76 29.25 -39.67
CA ILE A 165 3.50 28.09 -38.81
C ILE A 165 4.79 27.37 -38.40
N ARG A 166 5.72 27.17 -39.35
CA ARG A 166 7.00 26.51 -39.06
C ARG A 166 7.86 27.29 -38.08
N LYS A 167 7.85 28.63 -38.14
CA LYS A 167 8.58 29.47 -37.16
C LYS A 167 8.02 29.30 -35.76
N GLU A 168 6.69 29.27 -35.64
CA GLU A 168 6.01 29.08 -34.36
C GLU A 168 6.23 27.67 -33.79
N GLN A 169 6.22 26.64 -34.64
CA GLN A 169 6.58 25.26 -34.24
C GLN A 169 8.01 25.18 -33.69
N LEU A 170 8.98 25.79 -34.37
CA LEU A 170 10.37 25.79 -33.90
C LEU A 170 10.52 26.53 -32.56
N ALA A 171 9.77 27.62 -32.35
CA ALA A 171 9.76 28.33 -31.07
C ALA A 171 9.17 27.45 -29.95
N LEU A 172 8.05 26.78 -30.22
CA LEU A 172 7.41 25.85 -29.28
C LEU A 172 8.34 24.68 -28.92
N ASP A 173 9.02 24.09 -29.90
CA ASP A 173 9.98 23.01 -29.67
C ASP A 173 11.18 23.47 -28.81
N GLU A 174 11.65 24.70 -29.00
CA GLU A 174 12.73 25.27 -28.19
C GLU A 174 12.30 25.48 -26.72
N GLU A 175 11.08 26.00 -26.51
CA GLU A 175 10.49 26.09 -25.17
C GLU A 175 10.36 24.71 -24.52
N GLN A 176 9.90 23.69 -25.25
CA GLN A 176 9.79 22.34 -24.70
C GLN A 176 11.16 21.71 -24.38
N ARG A 177 12.18 21.97 -25.19
CA ARG A 177 13.54 21.48 -24.93
C ARG A 177 14.12 22.11 -23.67
N THR A 178 13.98 23.42 -23.53
CA THR A 178 14.47 24.16 -22.35
C THR A 178 13.72 23.78 -21.08
N ALA A 179 12.39 23.64 -21.13
CA ALA A 179 11.58 23.19 -20.00
C ALA A 179 11.98 21.78 -19.53
N ARG A 180 12.17 20.82 -20.45
CA ARG A 180 12.65 19.47 -20.10
C ARG A 180 14.08 19.47 -19.55
N ALA A 181 14.94 20.36 -20.04
CA ALA A 181 16.28 20.52 -19.47
C ALA A 181 16.21 21.01 -18.02
N GLN A 182 15.45 22.07 -17.76
CA GLN A 182 15.24 22.61 -16.41
C GLN A 182 14.63 21.57 -15.47
N GLN A 183 13.66 20.77 -15.93
CA GLN A 183 13.08 19.70 -15.12
C GLN A 183 14.11 18.65 -14.72
N ARG A 184 14.99 18.23 -15.64
CA ARG A 184 16.10 17.30 -15.31
C ARG A 184 17.06 17.92 -14.31
N ASP A 185 17.40 19.19 -14.47
CA ASP A 185 18.31 19.89 -13.56
C ASP A 185 17.72 20.01 -12.15
N GLN A 186 16.42 20.31 -12.05
CA GLN A 186 15.69 20.33 -10.78
C GLN A 186 15.66 18.95 -10.14
N GLN A 187 15.32 17.89 -10.90
CA GLN A 187 15.32 16.52 -10.40
C GLN A 187 16.71 16.07 -9.95
N ALA A 188 17.76 16.39 -10.71
CA ALA A 188 19.13 16.09 -10.34
C ALA A 188 19.59 16.89 -9.11
N ALA A 189 19.12 18.12 -8.93
CA ALA A 189 19.38 18.91 -7.72
C ALA A 189 18.69 18.30 -6.49
N LEU A 190 17.43 17.89 -6.62
CA LEU A 190 16.69 17.22 -5.55
C LEU A 190 17.34 15.88 -5.18
N GLN A 191 17.73 15.08 -6.18
CA GLN A 191 18.40 13.81 -5.95
C GLN A 191 19.74 14.00 -5.23
N ARG A 192 20.57 14.96 -5.69
CA ARG A 192 21.83 15.29 -5.00
C ARG A 192 21.60 15.73 -3.56
N ALA A 193 20.62 16.59 -3.31
CA ALA A 193 20.29 17.04 -1.96
C ALA A 193 19.85 15.87 -1.06
N GLN A 194 19.04 14.95 -1.58
CA GLN A 194 18.63 13.74 -0.85
C GLN A 194 19.82 12.81 -0.59
N ASP A 195 20.70 12.64 -1.57
CA ASP A 195 21.89 11.80 -1.41
C ASP A 195 22.87 12.39 -0.41
N GLU A 196 23.06 13.70 -0.39
CA GLU A 196 23.88 14.38 0.62
C GLU A 196 23.25 14.26 2.02
N ALA A 197 21.94 14.45 2.15
CA ALA A 197 21.22 14.26 3.41
C ALA A 197 21.30 12.82 3.94
N ASN A 198 21.26 11.83 3.05
CA ASN A 198 21.33 10.40 3.41
C ASN A 198 22.77 9.86 3.51
N ALA A 199 23.79 10.62 3.08
CA ALA A 199 25.18 10.21 3.12
C ALA A 199 25.68 9.76 4.51
N PRO A 200 25.42 10.48 5.62
CA PRO A 200 25.88 10.04 6.95
C PRO A 200 25.17 8.76 7.41
N GLN A 201 23.89 8.58 7.06
CA GLN A 201 23.16 7.35 7.38
C GLN A 201 23.75 6.15 6.62
N ARG A 202 24.05 6.31 5.33
CA ARG A 202 24.73 5.26 4.55
C ARG A 202 26.09 4.92 5.15
N ALA A 203 26.91 5.92 5.49
CA ALA A 203 28.21 5.71 6.11
C ALA A 203 28.10 4.99 7.49
N ALA A 204 27.12 5.36 8.31
CA ALA A 204 26.87 4.70 9.60
C ALA A 204 26.42 3.24 9.42
N GLN A 205 25.61 2.97 8.39
CA GLN A 205 25.14 1.63 8.09
C GLN A 205 26.26 0.75 7.51
N ASP A 206 27.11 1.30 6.65
CA ASP A 206 28.30 0.62 6.14
C ASP A 206 29.27 0.27 7.26
N ALA A 207 29.53 1.22 8.18
CA ALA A 207 30.36 0.96 9.36
C ALA A 207 29.77 -0.12 10.26
N SER A 208 28.45 -0.11 10.50
CA SER A 208 27.76 -1.13 11.30
C SER A 208 27.84 -2.51 10.63
N ASN A 209 27.68 -2.58 9.31
CA ASN A 209 27.78 -3.81 8.55
C ASN A 209 29.21 -4.40 8.62
N GLN A 210 30.23 -3.55 8.53
CA GLN A 210 31.63 -3.96 8.68
C GLN A 210 31.90 -4.52 10.08
N GLN A 211 31.47 -3.82 11.13
CA GLN A 211 31.62 -4.28 12.51
C GLN A 211 30.91 -5.63 12.72
N GLN A 212 29.68 -5.79 12.26
CA GLN A 212 28.97 -7.07 12.37
C GLN A 212 29.67 -8.21 11.62
N TYR A 213 30.30 -7.92 10.48
CA TYR A 213 31.07 -8.92 9.75
C TYR A 213 32.30 -9.37 10.54
N GLU A 214 33.07 -8.42 11.08
CA GLU A 214 34.23 -8.70 11.93
C GLU A 214 33.84 -9.44 13.21
N ASP A 215 32.74 -9.06 13.86
CA ASP A 215 32.22 -9.71 15.07
C ASP A 215 31.87 -11.17 14.79
N LYS A 216 31.18 -11.44 13.67
CA LYS A 216 30.86 -12.81 13.23
C LYS A 216 32.12 -13.62 12.93
N GLN A 217 33.14 -13.02 12.32
CA GLN A 217 34.41 -13.68 12.10
C GLN A 217 35.07 -14.06 13.44
N ARG A 218 35.11 -13.15 14.42
CA ARG A 218 35.66 -13.43 15.74
C ARG A 218 34.85 -14.51 16.47
N GLN A 219 33.53 -14.43 16.43
CA GLN A 219 32.66 -15.44 17.01
C GLN A 219 32.89 -16.82 16.40
N HIS A 220 33.02 -16.90 15.08
CA HIS A 220 33.32 -18.17 14.41
C HIS A 220 34.64 -18.78 14.89
N GLN A 221 35.69 -17.96 15.08
CA GLN A 221 36.97 -18.42 15.62
C GLN A 221 36.83 -18.92 17.06
N LEU A 222 36.07 -18.23 17.90
CA LEU A 222 35.79 -18.66 19.27
C LEU A 222 35.00 -19.96 19.32
N ASP A 223 33.94 -20.08 18.51
CA ASP A 223 33.11 -21.28 18.43
C ASP A 223 33.93 -22.48 17.94
N GLN A 224 34.84 -22.27 16.98
CA GLN A 224 35.77 -23.31 16.54
C GLN A 224 36.71 -23.74 17.67
N ALA A 225 37.28 -22.77 18.41
CA ALA A 225 38.17 -23.07 19.53
C ALA A 225 37.43 -23.82 20.66
N GLN A 226 36.21 -23.41 20.99
CA GLN A 226 35.35 -24.09 21.97
C GLN A 226 35.00 -25.49 21.51
N ARG A 227 34.59 -25.66 20.25
CA ARG A 227 34.31 -26.97 19.67
C ARG A 227 35.55 -27.86 19.72
N ALA A 228 36.74 -27.35 19.41
CA ALA A 228 37.97 -28.13 19.51
C ALA A 228 38.26 -28.53 20.97
N ALA A 229 38.10 -27.63 21.93
CA ALA A 229 38.32 -27.90 23.36
C ALA A 229 37.34 -28.94 23.94
N GLU A 230 36.07 -28.91 23.52
CA GLU A 230 35.03 -29.83 23.97
C GLU A 230 35.02 -31.18 23.22
N ALA A 231 35.78 -31.31 22.12
CA ALA A 231 35.85 -32.54 21.34
C ALA A 231 36.12 -33.82 22.16
N PRO A 232 37.12 -33.88 23.08
CA PRO A 232 37.35 -35.07 23.89
C PRO A 232 36.18 -35.37 24.84
N GLN A 233 35.55 -34.33 25.42
CA GLN A 233 34.42 -34.52 26.31
C GLN A 233 33.18 -35.02 25.56
N ARG A 234 32.91 -34.52 24.35
CA ARG A 234 31.83 -35.04 23.49
C ARG A 234 32.08 -36.50 23.10
N ALA A 235 33.31 -36.86 22.74
CA ALA A 235 33.67 -38.24 22.45
C ALA A 235 33.44 -39.15 23.67
N ALA A 236 33.86 -38.73 24.88
CA ALA A 236 33.63 -39.48 26.10
C ALA A 236 32.12 -39.63 26.42
N ASN A 237 31.34 -38.57 26.24
CA ASN A 237 29.89 -38.61 26.45
C ASN A 237 29.21 -39.56 25.45
N GLU A 238 29.60 -39.51 24.18
CA GLU A 238 29.10 -40.43 23.15
C GLU A 238 29.39 -41.90 23.50
N GLN A 239 30.61 -42.21 23.94
CA GLN A 239 30.93 -43.57 24.41
C GLN A 239 30.05 -43.98 25.60
N SER A 240 29.82 -43.07 26.56
CA SER A 240 28.95 -43.34 27.71
C SER A 240 27.50 -43.58 27.30
N TYR A 241 27.00 -42.85 26.29
CA TYR A 241 25.66 -43.02 25.75
C TYR A 241 25.53 -44.38 25.06
N GLN A 242 26.51 -44.75 24.23
CA GLN A 242 26.53 -46.06 23.56
C GLN A 242 26.52 -47.21 24.57
N GLN A 243 27.28 -47.10 25.66
CA GLN A 243 27.25 -48.09 26.74
C GLN A 243 25.87 -48.20 27.40
N LYS A 244 25.20 -47.08 27.67
CA LYS A 244 23.85 -47.08 28.23
C LYS A 244 22.83 -47.70 27.26
N VAL A 245 22.95 -47.42 25.97
CA VAL A 245 22.10 -48.05 24.94
C VAL A 245 22.29 -49.56 24.94
N GLN A 246 23.53 -50.04 25.00
CA GLN A 246 23.83 -51.48 25.10
C GLN A 246 23.25 -52.10 26.37
N GLN A 247 23.43 -51.44 27.52
CA GLN A 247 22.84 -51.90 28.78
C GLN A 247 21.31 -51.96 28.70
N HIS A 248 20.67 -50.95 28.13
CA HIS A 248 19.23 -50.93 27.97
C HIS A 248 18.73 -52.04 27.03
N ALA A 249 19.48 -52.37 25.97
CA ALA A 249 19.17 -53.50 25.09
C ALA A 249 19.26 -54.85 25.83
N LEU A 250 20.30 -55.04 26.66
CA LEU A 250 20.44 -56.23 27.50
C LEU A 250 19.32 -56.33 28.53
N ASP A 251 18.99 -55.22 29.18
CA ASP A 251 17.89 -55.14 30.15
C ASP A 251 16.54 -55.46 29.52
N GLN A 252 16.28 -55.01 28.29
CA GLN A 252 15.06 -55.36 27.55
C GLN A 252 15.01 -56.85 27.22
N ALA A 253 16.13 -57.44 26.81
CA ALA A 253 16.22 -58.87 26.55
C ALA A 253 15.97 -59.69 27.83
N GLN A 254 16.46 -59.22 28.99
CA GLN A 254 16.24 -59.85 30.29
C GLN A 254 14.82 -59.64 30.83
N ARG A 255 14.23 -58.47 30.58
CA ARG A 255 12.85 -58.13 31.00
C ARG A 255 11.76 -58.68 30.10
N GLY A 256 12.09 -59.56 29.15
CA GLY A 256 11.17 -60.19 28.20
C GLY A 256 9.76 -60.34 28.78
N VAL A 257 8.89 -59.41 28.40
CA VAL A 257 7.53 -59.26 28.92
C VAL A 257 6.81 -60.56 28.61
N SER A 258 6.31 -61.26 29.63
CA SER A 258 5.49 -62.44 29.38
C SER A 258 4.31 -62.00 28.48
N PRO A 259 3.95 -62.75 27.43
CA PRO A 259 2.87 -62.35 26.51
C PRO A 259 1.55 -62.01 27.23
N SER A 260 1.35 -62.54 28.44
CA SER A 260 0.25 -62.19 29.35
C SER A 260 0.25 -60.73 29.85
N GLN A 261 1.42 -60.16 30.16
CA GLN A 261 1.52 -58.76 30.64
C GLN A 261 1.38 -57.76 29.49
N ALA A 262 1.88 -58.10 28.29
CA ALA A 262 1.69 -57.28 27.09
C ALA A 262 0.21 -57.19 26.71
N ALA A 263 -0.52 -58.31 26.75
CA ALA A 263 -1.96 -58.34 26.50
C ALA A 263 -2.75 -57.54 27.53
N ALA A 264 -2.42 -57.63 28.83
CA ALA A 264 -3.07 -56.86 29.88
C ALA A 264 -2.83 -55.34 29.74
N ASN A 265 -1.61 -54.94 29.38
CA ASN A 265 -1.28 -53.53 29.14
C ASN A 265 -1.98 -52.97 27.89
N GLN A 266 -2.11 -53.76 26.83
CA GLN A 266 -2.85 -53.38 25.62
C GLN A 266 -4.33 -53.18 25.93
N GLN A 267 -4.96 -54.11 26.66
CA GLN A 267 -6.35 -53.99 27.08
C GLN A 267 -6.58 -52.76 27.97
N ALA A 268 -5.66 -52.48 28.90
CA ALA A 268 -5.73 -51.28 29.72
C ALA A 268 -5.58 -49.98 28.91
N TYR A 269 -4.76 -50.00 27.84
CA TYR A 269 -4.62 -48.87 26.93
C TYR A 269 -5.89 -48.64 26.10
N ASP A 270 -6.44 -49.70 25.51
CA ASP A 270 -7.65 -49.64 24.68
C ASP A 270 -8.87 -49.18 25.50
N GLN A 271 -8.99 -49.65 26.75
CA GLN A 271 -10.02 -49.15 27.68
C GLN A 271 -9.86 -47.67 28.00
N LYS A 272 -8.63 -47.19 28.20
CA LYS A 272 -8.37 -45.75 28.43
C LYS A 272 -8.72 -44.91 27.21
N GLN A 273 -8.41 -45.40 26.00
CA GLN A 273 -8.79 -44.73 24.75
C GLN A 273 -10.32 -44.65 24.61
N ALA A 274 -11.03 -45.74 24.87
CA ALA A 274 -12.50 -45.75 24.83
C ALA A 274 -13.11 -44.77 25.84
N ASN A 275 -12.63 -44.77 27.08
CA ASN A 275 -13.09 -43.84 28.12
C ASN A 275 -12.83 -42.38 27.76
N PHE A 276 -11.67 -42.08 27.15
CA PHE A 276 -11.36 -40.72 26.70
C PHE A 276 -12.30 -40.26 25.58
N GLN A 277 -12.61 -41.14 24.63
CA GLN A 277 -13.57 -40.82 23.56
C GLN A 277 -14.98 -40.57 24.11
N THR A 278 -15.45 -41.39 25.05
CA THR A 278 -16.72 -41.17 25.75
C THR A 278 -16.72 -39.82 26.48
N GLN A 279 -15.62 -39.46 27.14
CA GLN A 279 -15.50 -38.19 27.86
C GLN A 279 -15.53 -36.97 26.91
N LEU A 280 -14.92 -37.08 25.73
CA LEU A 280 -14.99 -36.04 24.70
C LEU A 280 -16.41 -35.86 24.16
N GLU A 281 -17.12 -36.96 23.90
CA GLU A 281 -18.50 -36.90 23.41
C GLU A 281 -19.42 -36.26 24.45
N GLN A 282 -19.30 -36.68 25.71
CA GLN A 282 -20.05 -36.08 26.82
C GLN A 282 -19.75 -34.59 26.98
N ALA A 283 -18.50 -34.17 26.80
CA ALA A 283 -18.12 -32.75 26.85
C ALA A 283 -18.71 -31.95 25.68
N ARG A 284 -18.80 -32.54 24.47
CA ARG A 284 -19.44 -31.92 23.30
C ARG A 284 -20.93 -31.73 23.51
N GLU A 285 -21.62 -32.76 24.01
CA GLU A 285 -23.06 -32.68 24.32
C GLU A 285 -23.34 -31.59 25.35
N GLN A 286 -22.56 -31.54 26.44
CA GLN A 286 -22.69 -30.47 27.44
C GLN A 286 -22.38 -29.08 26.87
N GLY A 287 -21.39 -28.97 25.98
CA GLY A 287 -21.07 -27.74 25.27
C GLY A 287 -22.24 -27.26 24.39
N ALA A 288 -22.88 -28.18 23.66
CA ALA A 288 -24.04 -27.90 22.82
C ALA A 288 -25.26 -27.45 23.64
N GLN A 289 -25.57 -28.14 24.73
CA GLN A 289 -26.66 -27.77 25.64
C GLN A 289 -26.46 -26.36 26.24
N LYS A 290 -25.26 -26.07 26.74
CA LYS A 290 -24.94 -24.73 27.28
C LYS A 290 -24.98 -23.65 26.20
N ALA A 291 -24.67 -23.98 24.94
CA ALA A 291 -24.77 -23.02 23.84
C ALA A 291 -26.24 -22.69 23.53
N GLN A 292 -27.13 -23.69 23.50
CA GLN A 292 -28.57 -23.49 23.35
C GLN A 292 -29.13 -22.62 24.49
N GLU A 293 -28.76 -22.93 25.73
CA GLU A 293 -29.20 -22.17 26.91
C GLU A 293 -28.76 -20.69 26.84
N ARG A 294 -27.55 -20.41 26.32
CA ARG A 294 -27.10 -19.01 26.12
C ARG A 294 -27.95 -18.26 25.11
N VAL A 295 -28.32 -18.91 24.01
CA VAL A 295 -29.20 -18.32 22.98
C VAL A 295 -30.59 -18.03 23.56
N GLU A 296 -31.18 -18.98 24.28
CA GLU A 296 -32.48 -18.80 24.93
C GLU A 296 -32.45 -17.68 25.96
N LYS A 297 -31.41 -17.63 26.81
CA LYS A 297 -31.21 -16.55 27.77
C LYS A 297 -31.08 -15.19 27.08
N GLN A 298 -30.31 -15.11 26.00
CA GLN A 298 -30.16 -13.88 25.22
C GLN A 298 -31.50 -13.41 24.63
N GLN A 299 -32.27 -14.31 24.02
CA GLN A 299 -33.61 -14.00 23.50
C GLN A 299 -34.56 -13.54 24.61
N SER A 300 -34.51 -14.20 25.78
CA SER A 300 -35.34 -13.82 26.93
C SER A 300 -34.98 -12.42 27.44
N PHE A 301 -33.70 -12.05 27.41
CA PHE A 301 -33.23 -10.73 27.82
C PHE A 301 -33.65 -9.64 26.83
N GLN A 302 -33.53 -9.89 25.52
CA GLN A 302 -34.00 -8.98 24.48
C GLN A 302 -35.52 -8.74 24.60
N ARG A 303 -36.31 -9.81 24.75
CA ARG A 303 -37.76 -9.70 24.95
C ARG A 303 -38.09 -8.87 26.20
N LYS A 304 -37.34 -9.02 27.29
CA LYS A 304 -37.52 -8.21 28.50
C LYS A 304 -37.22 -6.72 28.25
N GLN A 305 -36.18 -6.41 27.49
CA GLN A 305 -35.86 -5.02 27.13
C GLN A 305 -36.94 -4.38 26.27
N GLU A 306 -37.41 -5.08 25.24
CA GLU A 306 -38.50 -4.62 24.37
C GLU A 306 -39.79 -4.40 25.16
N THR A 307 -40.14 -5.35 26.03
CA THR A 307 -41.32 -5.26 26.90
C THR A 307 -41.20 -4.06 27.84
N ALA A 308 -40.03 -3.82 28.43
CA ALA A 308 -39.78 -2.67 29.29
C ALA A 308 -39.90 -1.34 28.53
N ALA A 309 -39.36 -1.25 27.30
CA ALA A 309 -39.46 -0.06 26.46
C ALA A 309 -40.90 0.23 26.03
N GLN A 310 -41.66 -0.80 25.63
CA GLN A 310 -43.08 -0.68 25.31
C GLN A 310 -43.88 -0.19 26.52
N HIS A 311 -43.59 -0.72 27.71
CA HIS A 311 -44.24 -0.27 28.94
C HIS A 311 -43.94 1.18 29.27
N GLN A 312 -42.68 1.63 29.11
CA GLN A 312 -42.31 3.04 29.29
C GLN A 312 -43.06 3.96 28.30
N GLN A 313 -43.18 3.54 27.04
CA GLN A 313 -43.94 4.29 26.03
C GLN A 313 -45.44 4.38 26.38
N ASP A 314 -46.06 3.27 26.82
CA ASP A 314 -47.47 3.28 27.24
C ASP A 314 -47.69 4.20 28.45
N VAL A 315 -46.79 4.14 29.45
CA VAL A 315 -46.86 5.04 30.61
C VAL A 315 -46.70 6.51 30.21
N ALA A 316 -45.74 6.83 29.34
CA ALA A 316 -45.53 8.20 28.86
C ALA A 316 -46.72 8.71 28.02
N ALA A 317 -47.31 7.87 27.17
CA ALA A 317 -48.50 8.20 26.41
C ALA A 317 -49.70 8.48 27.33
N ARG A 318 -49.90 7.65 28.36
CA ARG A 318 -50.94 7.88 29.38
C ARG A 318 -50.72 9.19 30.14
N GLN A 319 -49.49 9.51 30.51
CA GLN A 319 -49.15 10.78 31.18
C GLN A 319 -49.42 11.98 30.28
N LYS A 320 -49.03 11.94 29.01
CA LYS A 320 -49.31 13.01 28.04
C LYS A 320 -50.81 13.20 27.85
N GLN A 321 -51.57 12.12 27.65
CA GLN A 321 -53.03 12.19 27.54
C GLN A 321 -53.68 12.77 28.80
N ALA A 322 -53.15 12.47 30.00
CA ALA A 322 -53.62 13.05 31.24
C ALA A 322 -53.29 14.56 31.33
N ALA A 323 -52.10 14.98 30.91
CA ALA A 323 -51.69 16.39 30.88
C ALA A 323 -52.49 17.21 29.86
N ASP A 324 -52.69 16.69 28.64
CA ASP A 324 -53.47 17.34 27.60
C ASP A 324 -54.93 17.53 28.04
N LYS A 325 -55.53 16.50 28.66
CA LYS A 325 -56.87 16.60 29.26
C LYS A 325 -56.92 17.62 30.40
N ALA A 326 -55.85 17.76 31.19
CA ALA A 326 -55.78 18.77 32.24
C ALA A 326 -55.67 20.20 31.66
N GLN A 327 -54.87 20.40 30.60
CA GLN A 327 -54.76 21.69 29.91
C GLN A 327 -56.06 22.09 29.20
N GLN A 328 -56.73 21.15 28.54
CA GLN A 328 -58.04 21.40 27.93
C GLN A 328 -59.04 21.89 28.97
N LYS A 329 -59.11 21.23 30.13
CA LYS A 329 -59.96 21.67 31.24
C LYS A 329 -59.60 23.07 31.74
N GLN A 330 -58.30 23.42 31.82
CA GLN A 330 -57.87 24.77 32.21
C GLN A 330 -58.27 25.83 31.18
N GLN A 331 -58.12 25.54 29.88
CA GLN A 331 -58.53 26.45 28.81
C GLN A 331 -60.05 26.66 28.81
N GLU A 332 -60.83 25.59 28.98
CA GLU A 332 -62.29 25.67 29.13
C GLU A 332 -62.68 26.55 30.34
N GLN A 333 -62.00 26.40 31.47
CA GLN A 333 -62.23 27.25 32.66
C GLN A 333 -61.88 28.72 32.41
N LEU A 334 -60.78 29.02 31.72
CA LEU A 334 -60.40 30.39 31.37
C LEU A 334 -61.38 31.03 30.39
N GLN A 335 -61.85 30.29 29.38
CA GLN A 335 -62.86 30.78 28.45
C GLN A 335 -64.18 31.07 29.17
N GLN A 336 -64.61 30.21 30.10
CA GLN A 336 -65.78 30.47 30.94
C GLN A 336 -65.61 31.74 31.79
N GLN A 337 -64.43 31.96 32.39
CA GLN A 337 -64.16 33.20 33.13
C GLN A 337 -64.21 34.44 32.23
N GLN A 338 -63.61 34.41 31.04
CA GLN A 338 -63.66 35.54 30.11
C GLN A 338 -65.09 35.85 29.64
N GLN A 339 -65.90 34.83 29.38
CA GLN A 339 -67.32 35.03 29.03
C GLN A 339 -68.10 35.69 30.19
N LEU A 340 -67.86 35.26 31.42
CA LEU A 340 -68.47 35.87 32.61
C LEU A 340 -68.02 37.33 32.78
N GLU A 341 -66.73 37.63 32.59
CA GLU A 341 -66.20 39.01 32.68
C GLU A 341 -66.77 39.91 31.57
N GLN A 342 -66.91 39.41 30.34
CA GLN A 342 -67.55 40.16 29.25
C GLN A 342 -69.02 40.43 29.55
N GLN A 343 -69.76 39.46 30.09
CA GLN A 343 -71.15 39.69 30.51
C GLN A 343 -71.23 40.77 31.62
N GLN A 344 -70.31 40.77 32.58
CA GLN A 344 -70.25 41.81 33.61
C GLN A 344 -69.94 43.20 33.04
N LYS A 345 -69.00 43.32 32.08
CA LYS A 345 -68.71 44.60 31.41
C LYS A 345 -69.89 45.12 30.60
N GLN A 346 -70.63 44.24 29.92
CA GLN A 346 -71.85 44.64 29.22
C GLN A 346 -72.93 45.14 30.19
N GLN A 347 -73.06 44.55 31.38
CA GLN A 347 -73.97 45.04 32.42
C GLN A 347 -73.53 46.40 32.99
N GLN A 348 -72.24 46.68 33.10
CA GLN A 348 -71.74 47.99 33.56
C GLN A 348 -71.89 49.11 32.52
N GLN A 349 -71.93 48.80 31.22
CA GLN A 349 -72.15 49.81 30.17
C GLN A 349 -73.63 50.18 29.97
N GLN A 350 -74.56 49.47 30.61
CA GLN A 350 -76.00 49.76 30.55
C GLN A 350 -76.53 50.53 31.79
N GLN A 351 -75.64 51.01 32.66
CA GLN A 351 -75.95 51.90 33.79
C GLN A 351 -75.37 53.29 33.57
#